data_AF-A0A7Y2CCV9-F1
#
_entry.id   AF-A0A7Y2CCV9-F1
#
_cell.length_a   1.000
_cell.length_b   1.000
_cell.length_c   1.000
_cell.angle_alpha   90.00
_cell.angle_beta   90.00
_cell.angle_gamma   90.00
#
_symmetry.space_group_name_H-M   'P 1'
#
loop_
_entity.id
_entity.type
_entity.pdbx_description
1 polymer ?
#
loop_
_entity_poly.entity_id
_entity_poly.type
_entity_poly.pdbx_seq_one_letter_code
_entity_poly.pdbx_strand_id
1 'polypeptide(L)'
;MYQMFPLLAISLVVFAVLTLTGAVGTADTPWYEMLFVQLPMVSGDMWNVSWGDVFLLSSMGLLFVELLRSTKTGSESIMNHALSVVVFVVALLLFIIVKGFGNSVFFLYMAMTFLDFMAGFIVTTVTARRDLNVAEGTVG
;
A
#
# COMPACT_ATOMS: atom_id res chain seq x y z
N MET A 1 -8.78 18.07 -7.09
CA MET A 1 -7.31 18.16 -7.00
C MET A 1 -6.69 17.34 -5.87
N TYR A 2 -7.09 17.49 -4.59
CA TYR A 2 -6.57 16.66 -3.48
C TYR A 2 -6.96 15.17 -3.53
N GLN A 3 -7.89 14.77 -4.41
CA GLN A 3 -8.34 13.39 -4.55
C GLN A 3 -7.39 12.49 -5.37
N MET A 4 -6.29 12.99 -5.92
CA MET A 4 -5.43 12.21 -6.84
C MET A 4 -4.16 11.63 -6.20
N PHE A 5 -3.91 11.89 -4.91
CA PHE A 5 -2.67 11.43 -4.27
C PHE A 5 -2.82 9.98 -3.78
N PRO A 6 -1.89 9.05 -4.12
CA PRO A 6 -1.96 7.67 -3.65
C PRO A 6 -1.86 7.63 -2.13
N LEU A 7 -2.77 6.93 -1.46
CA LEU A 7 -2.79 6.89 0.00
C LEU A 7 -1.59 6.12 0.51
N LEU A 8 -1.17 5.08 -0.20
CA LEU A 8 0.04 4.34 0.12
C LEU A 8 1.32 5.19 0.02
N ALA A 9 1.33 6.28 -0.75
CA ALA A 9 2.48 7.19 -0.73
C ALA A 9 2.72 7.81 0.66
N ILE A 10 1.66 8.02 1.45
CA ILE A 10 1.78 8.51 2.83
C ILE A 10 2.48 7.45 3.69
N SER A 11 2.07 6.18 3.59
CA SER A 11 2.74 5.06 4.27
C SER A 11 4.21 4.95 3.86
N LEU A 12 4.54 5.13 2.57
CA LEU A 12 5.92 5.14 2.10
C LEU A 12 6.77 6.18 2.84
N VAL A 13 6.26 7.42 2.91
CA VAL A 13 6.95 8.53 3.55
C VAL A 13 7.13 8.26 5.04
N VAL A 14 6.09 7.74 5.72
CA VAL A 14 6.18 7.39 7.14
C VAL A 14 7.26 6.34 7.37
N PHE A 15 7.25 5.23 6.63
CA PHE A 15 8.25 4.18 6.78
C PHE A 15 9.66 4.71 6.50
N ALA A 16 9.83 5.50 5.43
CA ALA A 16 11.11 6.04 5.04
C ALA A 16 11.66 7.02 6.08
N VAL A 17 10.84 7.93 6.60
CA VAL A 17 11.26 8.88 7.63
C VAL A 17 11.66 8.14 8.90
N LEU A 18 10.85 7.21 9.40
CA LEU A 18 11.16 6.47 10.62
C LEU A 18 12.43 5.65 10.51
N THR A 19 12.68 5.05 9.35
CA THR A 19 13.84 4.19 9.10
C THR A 19 15.12 4.99 8.87
N LEU A 20 15.05 6.09 8.10
CA LEU A 20 16.23 6.89 7.74
C LEU A 20 16.66 7.84 8.86
N THR A 21 15.72 8.36 9.65
CA THR A 21 16.05 9.25 10.78
C THR A 21 16.45 8.48 12.03
N GLY A 22 16.05 7.21 12.14
CA GLY A 22 16.22 6.43 13.36
C GLY A 22 15.45 6.99 14.56
N ALA A 23 14.50 7.91 14.37
CA ALA A 23 13.89 8.71 15.44
C ALA A 23 13.14 7.89 16.50
N VAL A 24 12.69 6.68 16.16
CA VAL A 24 11.90 5.80 17.03
C VAL A 24 12.63 4.48 17.34
N GLY A 25 13.77 4.22 16.70
CA GLY A 25 14.59 3.02 16.91
C GLY A 25 15.51 3.11 18.12
N THR A 26 15.93 1.98 18.68
CA THR A 26 17.11 1.93 19.56
C THR A 26 18.34 1.58 18.72
N ALA A 27 19.54 1.65 19.33
CA ALA A 27 20.78 1.29 18.65
C ALA A 27 20.77 -0.15 18.12
N ASP A 28 20.08 -1.06 18.82
CA ASP A 28 20.07 -2.50 18.52
C ASP A 28 18.75 -2.99 17.92
N THR A 29 17.66 -2.23 18.05
CA THR A 29 16.32 -2.67 17.61
C THR A 29 15.69 -1.63 16.70
N PRO A 30 15.41 -1.96 15.43
CA PRO A 30 14.71 -1.06 14.52
C PRO A 30 13.27 -0.85 15.00
N TRP A 31 12.71 0.33 14.69
CA TRP A 31 11.38 0.73 15.16
C TRP A 31 10.28 -0.29 14.80
N TYR A 32 10.37 -0.93 13.63
CA TYR A 32 9.35 -1.87 13.15
C TYR A 32 9.37 -3.22 13.87
N GLU A 33 10.44 -3.55 14.60
CA GLU A 33 10.53 -4.74 15.46
C GLU A 33 10.14 -4.46 16.91
N MET A 34 9.99 -3.18 17.28
CA MET A 34 9.63 -2.83 18.64
C MET A 34 8.24 -3.34 18.98
N LEU A 35 8.15 -4.00 20.13
CA LEU A 35 6.91 -4.47 20.68
C LEU A 35 5.96 -3.28 20.95
N PHE A 36 4.76 -3.35 20.38
CA PHE A 36 3.67 -2.41 20.62
C PHE A 36 2.79 -2.89 21.78
N VAL A 37 2.29 -4.13 21.70
CA VAL A 37 1.46 -4.73 22.75
C VAL A 37 1.58 -6.26 22.73
N GLN A 38 1.45 -6.88 23.90
CA GLN A 38 1.27 -8.32 24.02
C GLN A 38 -0.16 -8.61 24.45
N LEU A 39 -0.83 -9.49 23.73
CA LEU A 39 -2.21 -9.86 24.00
C LEU A 39 -2.28 -11.36 24.33
N PRO A 40 -2.72 -11.74 25.54
CA PRO A 40 -2.94 -13.14 25.87
C PRO A 40 -4.16 -13.67 25.11
N MET A 41 -3.98 -14.75 24.34
CA MET A 41 -5.06 -15.39 23.58
C MET A 41 -5.73 -16.49 24.39
N VAL A 42 -7.00 -16.76 24.07
CA VAL A 42 -7.78 -17.85 24.70
C VAL A 42 -7.14 -19.23 24.42
N SER A 43 -6.38 -19.37 23.34
CA SER A 43 -5.59 -20.57 23.04
C SER A 43 -4.46 -20.84 24.03
N GLY A 44 -4.08 -19.84 24.85
CA GLY A 44 -2.89 -19.86 25.70
C GLY A 44 -1.64 -19.26 25.03
N ASP A 45 -1.71 -18.89 23.75
CA ASP A 45 -0.62 -18.20 23.06
C ASP A 45 -0.51 -16.73 23.49
N MET A 46 0.70 -16.20 23.42
CA MET A 46 0.95 -14.76 23.57
C MET A 46 1.13 -14.14 22.19
N TRP A 47 0.14 -13.36 21.75
CA TRP A 47 0.25 -12.64 20.49
C TRP A 47 1.06 -11.35 20.70
N ASN A 48 2.27 -11.33 20.16
CA ASN A 48 3.17 -10.19 20.20
C ASN A 48 2.95 -9.33 18.97
N VAL A 49 2.39 -8.13 19.16
CA VAL A 49 2.17 -7.16 18.10
C VAL A 49 3.32 -6.16 18.14
N SER A 50 4.01 -6.00 17.01
CA SER A 50 5.05 -4.99 16.82
C SER A 50 4.51 -3.71 16.19
N TRP A 51 5.30 -2.64 16.22
CA TRP A 51 4.99 -1.42 15.46
C TRP A 51 4.96 -1.64 13.95
N GLY A 52 5.73 -2.61 13.44
CA GLY A 52 5.65 -3.05 12.05
C GLY A 52 4.28 -3.61 11.69
N ASP A 53 3.67 -4.39 12.59
CA ASP A 53 2.32 -4.94 12.40
C ASP A 53 1.27 -3.82 12.39
N VAL A 54 1.39 -2.83 13.28
CA VAL A 54 0.50 -1.65 13.30
C VAL A 54 0.62 -0.85 12.00
N PHE A 55 1.84 -0.66 11.51
CA PHE A 55 2.10 -0.01 10.22
C PHE A 55 1.45 -0.78 9.05
N LEU A 56 1.58 -2.11 9.04
CA LEU A 56 0.96 -2.95 8.01
C LEU A 56 -0.56 -2.90 8.05
N LEU A 57 -1.17 -3.02 9.23
CA LEU A 57 -2.61 -2.92 9.40
C LEU A 57 -3.14 -1.55 8.92
N SER A 58 -2.44 -0.47 9.27
CA SER A 58 -2.80 0.88 8.84
C SER A 58 -2.68 1.04 7.32
N SER A 59 -1.57 0.58 6.74
CA SER A 59 -1.34 0.62 5.29
C SER A 59 -2.32 -0.24 4.50
N MET A 60 -2.70 -1.40 5.02
CA MET A 60 -3.75 -2.23 4.45
C MET A 60 -5.11 -1.55 4.47
N GLY A 61 -5.43 -0.81 5.55
CA GLY A 61 -6.63 0.04 5.59
C GLY A 61 -6.61 1.14 4.54
N LEU A 62 -5.46 1.79 4.32
CA LEU A 62 -5.28 2.78 3.25
C LEU A 62 -5.44 2.17 1.86
N LEU A 63 -4.83 1.00 1.61
CA LEU A 63 -5.03 0.23 0.38
C LEU A 63 -6.51 -0.05 0.15
N PHE A 64 -7.24 -0.49 1.17
CA PHE A 64 -8.68 -0.75 1.05
C PHE A 64 -9.46 0.48 0.62
N VAL A 65 -9.16 1.66 1.21
CA VAL A 65 -9.76 2.92 0.79
C VAL A 65 -9.42 3.25 -0.66
N GLU A 66 -8.18 2.99 -1.10
CA GLU A 66 -7.74 3.22 -2.47
C GLU A 66 -8.48 2.32 -3.48
N LEU A 67 -8.66 1.04 -3.13
CA LEU A 67 -9.47 0.09 -3.90
C LEU A 67 -10.94 0.52 -3.99
N LEU A 68 -11.55 1.01 -2.91
CA LEU A 68 -12.92 1.53 -2.96
C LEU A 68 -13.03 2.75 -3.89
N ARG A 69 -12.00 3.61 -3.89
CA ARG A 69 -11.97 4.80 -4.75
C ARG A 69 -11.78 4.43 -6.22
N SER A 70 -11.03 3.39 -6.53
CA SER A 70 -10.80 2.96 -7.92
C SER A 70 -12.08 2.40 -8.59
N THR A 71 -13.07 1.95 -7.83
CA THR A 71 -14.37 1.50 -8.37
C THR A 71 -15.27 2.65 -8.86
N LYS A 72 -14.98 3.90 -8.46
CA LYS A 72 -15.75 5.07 -8.90
C LYS A 72 -15.27 5.50 -10.28
N THR A 73 -16.10 5.29 -11.29
CA THR A 73 -15.78 5.51 -12.70
C THR A 73 -15.67 7.01 -13.00
N GLY A 74 -14.49 7.48 -13.41
CA GLY A 74 -14.25 8.88 -13.80
C GLY A 74 -12.84 9.11 -14.35
N SER A 75 -12.63 10.20 -15.11
CA SER A 75 -11.36 10.59 -15.73
C SER A 75 -10.18 10.73 -14.75
N GLU A 76 -10.44 10.76 -13.44
CA GLU A 76 -9.41 10.81 -12.39
C GLU A 76 -8.71 9.46 -12.17
N SER A 77 -9.24 8.35 -12.70
CA SER A 77 -8.71 6.98 -12.52
C SER A 77 -7.31 6.76 -13.13
N ILE A 78 -7.03 7.37 -14.29
CA ILE A 78 -5.77 7.18 -15.02
C ILE A 78 -4.58 7.83 -14.28
N MET A 79 -4.80 9.00 -13.67
CA MET A 79 -3.76 9.71 -12.92
C MET A 79 -3.39 8.96 -11.63
N ASN A 80 -4.39 8.39 -10.95
CA ASN A 80 -4.17 7.58 -9.75
C ASN A 80 -3.31 6.34 -10.07
N HIS A 81 -3.57 5.71 -11.22
CA HIS A 81 -2.79 4.56 -11.68
C HIS A 81 -1.32 4.90 -11.95
N ALA A 82 -1.04 6.00 -12.64
CA ALA A 82 0.33 6.41 -12.93
C ALA A 82 1.11 6.74 -11.65
N LEU A 83 0.46 7.37 -10.67
CA LEU A 83 1.10 7.70 -9.40
C LEU A 83 1.34 6.46 -8.52
N SER A 84 0.44 5.48 -8.52
CA SER A 84 0.67 4.22 -7.78
C SER A 84 1.81 3.39 -8.36
N VAL A 85 2.03 3.42 -9.68
CA VAL A 85 3.25 2.85 -10.30
C VAL A 85 4.50 3.50 -9.74
N VAL A 86 4.52 4.83 -9.64
CA VAL A 86 5.68 5.57 -9.11
C VAL A 86 5.94 5.16 -7.66
N VAL A 87 4.90 5.07 -6.83
CA VAL A 87 5.02 4.61 -5.44
C VAL A 87 5.60 3.20 -5.37
N PHE A 88 5.11 2.28 -6.21
CA PHE A 88 5.64 0.92 -6.28
C PHE A 88 7.11 0.88 -6.70
N VAL A 89 7.49 1.61 -7.76
CA VAL A 89 8.88 1.65 -8.24
C VAL A 89 9.82 2.24 -7.17
N VAL A 90 9.42 3.32 -6.50
CA VAL A 90 10.22 3.89 -5.42
C VAL A 90 10.33 2.90 -4.26
N ALA A 91 9.23 2.25 -3.85
CA ALA A 91 9.26 1.23 -2.79
C ALA A 91 10.20 0.06 -3.17
N LEU A 92 10.15 -0.41 -4.41
CA LEU A 92 11.02 -1.48 -4.91
C LEU A 92 12.50 -1.07 -4.87
N LEU A 93 12.82 0.15 -5.31
CA LEU A 93 14.20 0.66 -5.26
C LEU A 93 14.68 0.82 -3.82
N LEU A 94 13.85 1.31 -2.91
CA LEU A 94 14.17 1.40 -1.49
C LEU A 94 14.46 0.02 -0.89
N PHE A 95 13.63 -0.99 -1.19
CA PHE A 95 13.77 -2.36 -0.70
C PHE A 95 15.12 -2.98 -1.12
N ILE A 96 15.52 -2.78 -2.37
CA ILE A 96 16.73 -3.40 -2.93
C ILE A 96 18.00 -2.64 -2.53
N ILE A 97 17.95 -1.30 -2.53
CA ILE A 97 19.15 -0.46 -2.49
C ILE A 97 19.44 0.09 -1.09
N VAL A 98 18.41 0.45 -0.32
CA VAL A 98 18.57 1.26 0.89
C VAL A 98 18.60 0.38 2.14
N LYS A 99 19.65 0.53 2.93
CA LYS A 99 19.81 -0.17 4.22
C LYS A 99 18.63 0.16 5.15
N GLY A 100 18.10 -0.85 5.83
CA GLY A 100 16.96 -0.73 6.74
C GLY A 100 15.60 -1.08 6.11
N PHE A 101 15.52 -1.20 4.78
CA PHE A 101 14.28 -1.53 4.08
C PHE A 101 14.16 -3.01 3.71
N GLY A 102 15.26 -3.77 3.72
CA GLY A 102 15.28 -5.21 3.38
C GLY A 102 14.70 -6.11 4.48
N ASN A 103 13.44 -5.90 4.88
CA ASN A 103 12.73 -6.67 5.90
C ASN A 103 11.32 -7.05 5.45
N SER A 104 10.71 -8.03 6.11
CA SER A 104 9.38 -8.56 5.75
C SER A 104 8.27 -7.52 5.88
N VAL A 105 8.35 -6.60 6.84
CA VAL A 105 7.35 -5.54 7.04
C VAL A 105 7.32 -4.63 5.81
N PHE A 106 8.48 -4.14 5.37
CA PHE A 106 8.54 -3.30 4.18
C PHE A 106 8.23 -4.08 2.90
N PHE A 107 8.63 -5.35 2.81
CA PHE A 107 8.29 -6.19 1.65
C PHE A 107 6.78 -6.39 1.49
N LEU A 108 6.06 -6.66 2.59
CA LEU A 108 4.59 -6.80 2.55
C LEU A 108 3.91 -5.48 2.17
N TYR A 109 4.40 -4.36 2.69
CA TYR A 109 3.95 -3.04 2.27
C TYR A 109 4.22 -2.78 0.77
N MET A 110 5.42 -3.11 0.27
CA MET A 110 5.75 -3.01 -1.15
C MET A 110 4.81 -3.89 -1.99
N ALA A 111 4.50 -5.11 -1.54
CA ALA A 111 3.51 -5.96 -2.19
C ALA A 111 2.11 -5.32 -2.23
N MET A 112 1.69 -4.59 -1.18
CA MET A 112 0.45 -3.81 -1.21
C MET A 112 0.49 -2.73 -2.30
N THR A 113 1.61 -2.00 -2.45
CA THR A 113 1.75 -0.98 -3.52
C THR A 113 1.71 -1.60 -4.92
N PHE A 114 2.23 -2.82 -5.08
CA PHE A 114 2.13 -3.57 -6.33
C PHE A 114 0.68 -3.98 -6.63
N LEU A 115 -0.05 -4.46 -5.63
CA LEU A 115 -1.45 -4.84 -5.77
C LEU A 115 -2.34 -3.65 -6.13
N ASP A 116 -2.07 -2.47 -5.57
CA ASP A 116 -2.79 -1.24 -5.92
C ASP A 116 -2.61 -0.88 -7.40
N PHE A 117 -1.36 -0.88 -7.88
CA PHE A 117 -1.05 -0.72 -9.30
C PHE A 117 -1.84 -1.72 -10.18
N MET A 118 -1.78 -3.00 -9.84
CA MET A 118 -2.46 -4.05 -10.62
C MET A 118 -3.98 -3.90 -10.61
N ALA A 119 -4.58 -3.55 -9.47
CA ALA A 119 -6.02 -3.31 -9.37
C ALA A 119 -6.46 -2.16 -10.29
N GLY A 120 -5.72 -1.05 -10.31
CA GLY A 120 -6.01 0.09 -11.20
C GLY A 120 -5.98 -0.28 -12.69
N PHE A 121 -5.01 -1.10 -13.11
CA PHE A 121 -4.91 -1.59 -14.49
C PHE A 121 -6.09 -2.48 -14.89
N ILE A 122 -6.48 -3.41 -14.00
CA ILE A 122 -7.59 -4.35 -14.22
C ILE A 122 -8.91 -3.60 -14.37
N VAL A 123 -9.21 -2.64 -13.48
CA VAL A 123 -10.46 -1.85 -13.52
C VAL A 123 -10.57 -1.09 -14.85
N THR A 124 -9.48 -0.48 -15.32
CA THR A 124 -9.46 0.25 -16.60
C THR A 124 -9.78 -0.67 -17.78
N THR A 125 -9.17 -1.85 -17.80
CA THR A 125 -9.36 -2.85 -18.87
C THR A 125 -10.80 -3.38 -18.90
N VAL A 126 -11.37 -3.69 -17.74
CA VAL A 126 -12.75 -4.20 -17.63
C VAL A 126 -13.77 -3.13 -18.04
N THR A 127 -13.55 -1.88 -17.63
CA THR A 127 -14.44 -0.77 -18.01
C THR A 127 -14.45 -0.56 -19.52
N ALA A 128 -13.27 -0.53 -20.16
CA ALA A 128 -13.17 -0.40 -21.62
C ALA A 128 -13.91 -1.52 -22.37
N ARG A 129 -13.83 -2.77 -21.89
CA ARG A 129 -14.58 -3.90 -22.48
C ARG A 129 -16.09 -3.76 -22.31
N ARG A 130 -16.56 -3.28 -21.15
CA ARG A 130 -17.99 -3.06 -20.90
C ARG A 130 -18.56 -1.98 -21.81
N ASP A 131 -17.83 -0.88 -22.01
CA ASP A 131 -18.28 0.23 -22.84
C ASP A 131 -18.41 -0.18 -24.33
N LEU A 132 -17.52 -1.04 -24.83
CA LEU A 132 -17.62 -1.61 -26.18
C LEU A 132 -18.86 -2.50 -26.36
N ASN A 133 -19.17 -3.35 -25.37
CA ASN A 133 -20.35 -4.22 -25.43
C ASN A 133 -21.67 -3.42 -25.39
N VAL A 134 -21.72 -2.30 -24.67
CA VAL A 134 -22.89 -1.40 -24.66
C VAL A 134 -23.06 -0.72 -26.01
N ALA A 135 -21.96 -0.29 -26.66
CA ALA A 135 -22.01 0.32 -27.98
C ALA A 135 -22.56 -0.64 -29.04
N GLU A 136 -22.11 -1.90 -29.07
CA GLU A 136 -22.64 -2.91 -30.01
C GLU A 136 -24.14 -3.18 -29.81
N GLY A 137 -24.64 -3.19 -28.56
CA GLY A 137 -26.07 -3.41 -28.26
C GLY A 137 -27.00 -2.27 -28.70
N THR A 138 -26.49 -1.08 -28.98
CA THR A 138 -27.29 0.07 -29.47
C THR A 138 -27.40 0.17 -30.99
N VAL A 139 -26.68 -0.67 -31.74
CA VAL A 139 -26.70 -0.67 -33.22
C VAL A 139 -27.49 -1.87 -33.80
N GLY A 140 -28.10 -2.70 -32.94
CA GLY A 140 -28.91 -3.86 -33.30
C GLY A 140 -30.41 -3.63 -33.25
#